data_AF-A0A0F0FPL5-F1
#
_entry.id   AF-A0A0F0FPL5-F1
#
_cell.length_a   1.000
_cell.length_b   1.000
_cell.length_c   1.000
_cell.angle_alpha   90.00
_cell.angle_beta   90.00
_cell.angle_gamma   90.00
#
_symmetry.space_group_name_H-M   'P 1'
#
loop_
_entity.id
_entity.type
_entity.pdbx_description
1 polymer ?
#
loop_
_entity_poly.entity_id
_entity_poly.type
_entity_poly.pdbx_seq_one_letter_code
_entity_poly.pdbx_strand_id
1 'polypeptide(L)' 'MDLTNARVEFQTDINSFGEGVVIAHDSSNGRLVIRDDDGIHWRGVDEHIEVIERPDERTSHA' A
#
# COMPACT_ATOMS: atom_id res chain seq x y z
N MET A 1 -0.67 -6.66 -11.28
CA MET A 1 0.30 -6.86 -10.19
C MET A 1 -0.48 -6.69 -8.90
N ASP A 2 -0.48 -7.71 -8.05
CA ASP A 2 -1.16 -7.64 -6.76
C ASP A 2 -0.24 -6.94 -5.76
N LEU A 3 -0.74 -5.87 -5.14
CA LEU A 3 -0.02 -5.13 -4.12
C LEU A 3 -0.33 -5.65 -2.71
N THR A 4 -1.12 -6.71 -2.58
CA THR A 4 -1.52 -7.28 -1.29
C THR A 4 -0.28 -7.71 -0.49
N ASN A 5 -0.18 -7.25 0.76
CA ASN A 5 0.97 -7.34 1.67
C ASN A 5 2.20 -6.50 1.29
N ALA A 6 2.09 -5.58 0.31
CA ALA A 6 3.13 -4.58 0.09
C ALA A 6 3.09 -3.51 1.18
N ARG A 7 4.28 -3.05 1.60
CA ARG A 7 4.42 -1.85 2.42
C ARG A 7 4.48 -0.65 1.49
N VAL A 8 3.62 0.33 1.76
CA VAL A 8 3.42 1.48 0.89
C VAL A 8 3.30 2.74 1.73
N GLU A 9 3.76 3.85 1.18
CA GLU A 9 3.45 5.19 1.66
C GLU A 9 2.21 5.69 0.90
N PHE A 10 1.25 6.30 1.58
CA PHE A 10 0.05 6.84 0.98
C PHE A 10 -0.14 8.30 1.39
N GLN A 11 -0.54 9.13 0.43
CA GLN A 11 -0.78 10.55 0.72
C GLN A 11 -2.09 10.73 1.48
N THR A 12 -2.03 11.32 2.68
CA THR A 12 -3.19 11.64 3.51
C THR A 12 -3.67 13.08 3.30
N ASP A 13 -2.73 14.00 3.08
CA ASP A 13 -2.98 15.41 2.79
C ASP A 13 -1.92 15.98 1.84
N ILE A 14 -2.09 17.22 1.38
CA ILE A 14 -1.22 17.86 0.37
C ILE A 14 0.27 17.88 0.76
N ASN A 15 0.58 17.83 2.06
CA ASN A 15 1.94 17.76 2.61
C ASN A 15 2.06 16.68 3.72
N SER A 16 1.18 15.68 3.74
CA SER A 16 1.25 14.61 4.75
C SER A 16 1.06 13.25 4.12
N PHE A 17 1.85 12.32 4.62
CA PHE A 17 1.97 10.96 4.14
C PHE A 17 1.87 10.02 5.33
N GLY A 18 1.18 8.90 5.15
CA GLY A 18 1.12 7.79 6.10
C GLY A 18 1.79 6.56 5.51
N GLU A 19 2.25 5.65 6.35
CA GLU A 19 2.84 4.39 5.92
C GLU A 19 1.96 3.22 6.38
N GLY A 20 1.74 2.25 5.51
CA GLY A 20 0.97 1.08 5.90
C GLY A 20 1.16 -0.10 4.98
N VAL A 21 0.41 -1.16 5.28
CA VAL A 21 0.43 -2.40 4.51
C VAL A 21 -0.87 -2.54 3.74
N VAL A 22 -0.77 -2.82 2.45
CA VAL A 22 -1.95 -3.09 1.61
C VAL A 22 -2.57 -4.42 2.04
N ILE A 23 -3.80 -4.41 2.52
CA ILE A 23 -4.54 -5.61 2.94
C ILE A 23 -5.54 -6.09 1.88
N ALA A 24 -5.88 -5.23 0.92
CA ALA A 24 -6.72 -5.59 -0.22
C ALA A 24 -6.39 -4.71 -1.42
N HIS A 25 -6.39 -5.30 -2.61
CA HIS A 25 -6.17 -4.59 -3.87
C HIS A 25 -7.19 -5.09 -4.91
N ASP A 26 -7.90 -4.15 -5.52
CA ASP A 26 -8.84 -4.36 -6.62
C ASP A 26 -8.21 -3.88 -7.92
N SER A 27 -7.58 -4.81 -8.63
CA SER A 27 -6.87 -4.55 -9.89
C SER A 27 -7.79 -4.13 -11.03
N SER A 28 -9.10 -4.32 -10.90
CA SER A 28 -10.10 -3.89 -11.90
C SER A 28 -10.32 -2.39 -11.90
N ASN A 29 -10.14 -1.72 -10.76
CA ASN A 29 -10.39 -0.28 -10.61
C ASN A 29 -9.21 0.48 -9.99
N GLY A 30 -8.07 -0.18 -9.75
CA GLY A 30 -6.90 0.40 -9.09
C GLY A 30 -7.14 0.75 -7.62
N ARG A 31 -8.22 0.24 -7.01
CA ARG A 31 -8.56 0.58 -5.62
C ARG A 31 -7.80 -0.31 -4.67
N LEU A 32 -7.38 0.25 -3.55
CA LEU A 32 -6.68 -0.50 -2.52
C LEU A 32 -7.09 -0.06 -1.12
N VAL A 33 -6.90 -0.98 -0.19
CA VAL A 33 -7.12 -0.79 1.23
C VAL A 33 -5.79 -0.99 1.93
N ILE A 34 -5.35 0.05 2.63
CA ILE A 34 -4.13 0.03 3.43
C ILE A 34 -4.52 -0.02 4.90
N ARG A 35 -3.74 -0.76 5.68
CA ARG A 35 -3.80 -0.77 7.12
C ARG A 35 -2.52 -0.14 7.68
N ASP A 36 -2.70 0.95 8.42
CA ASP A 36 -1.64 1.62 9.17
C ASP A 36 -1.37 0.90 10.51
N ASP A 37 -0.29 1.25 11.20
CA ASP A 37 0.14 0.66 12.48
C ASP A 37 -0.91 0.88 13.59
N ASP A 38 -1.59 2.03 13.55
CA ASP A 38 -2.72 2.36 14.43
C ASP A 38 -3.98 1.51 14.15
N GLY A 39 -3.95 0.64 13.14
CA GLY A 39 -5.08 -0.18 12.71
C GLY A 39 -6.15 0.58 11.93
N ILE A 40 -5.86 1.82 11.53
CA ILE A 40 -6.71 2.63 10.66
C ILE A 40 -6.65 2.05 9.24
N HIS A 41 -7.84 1.93 8.63
CA HIS A 41 -7.95 1.52 7.24
C HIS A 41 -8.06 2.74 6.33
N TRP A 42 -7.02 2.97 5.53
CA TRP A 42 -7.04 3.94 4.45
C TRP A 42 -7.55 3.28 3.16
N ARG A 43 -8.32 4.04 2.37
CA ARG A 43 -8.89 3.56 1.10
C ARG A 43 -8.63 4.59 0.02
N GLY A 44 -8.01 4.16 -1.08
CA GLY A 44 -7.72 5.03 -2.19
C GLY A 44 -7.30 4.26 -3.44
N VAL A 45 -6.62 4.95 -4.35
CA VAL A 45 -6.14 4.39 -5.62
C VAL A 45 -4.63 4.18 -5.60
N ASP A 46 -4.13 3.24 -6.40
CA ASP A 46 -2.70 2.94 -6.53
C ASP A 46 -1.87 4.10 -7.05
N GLU A 47 -2.50 5.08 -7.69
CA GLU A 47 -1.83 6.31 -8.14
C GLU A 47 -1.46 7.28 -7.00
N HIS A 48 -2.08 7.14 -5.83
CA HIS A 48 -1.85 8.02 -4.67
C HIS A 48 -0.93 7.40 -3.61
N ILE A 49 -0.26 6.31 -3.98
CA ILE A 49 0.61 5.57 -3.09
C ILE A 49 1.96 5.32 -3.75
N GLU A 50 2.99 5.22 -2.92
CA GLU A 50 4.32 4.85 -3.34
C GLU A 50 4.67 3.51 -2.67
N VAL A 51 5.14 2.54 -3.47
CA VAL A 51 5.48 1.21 -2.96
C VAL A 51 6.90 1.23 -2.39
N ILE A 52 7.02 1.06 -1.08
CA ILE A 52 8.30 1.02 -0.36
C ILE A 52 8.91 -0.38 -0.43
N GLU A 53 8.09 -1.41 -0.17
CA GLU A 53 8.54 -2.80 -0.15
C GLU A 53 7.48 -3.71 -0.78
N ARG A 54 7.88 -4.48 -1.80
CA ARG A 54 7.00 -5.46 -2.43
C ARG A 54 7.08 -6.81 -1.72
N PRO A 55 5.96 -7.53 -1.59
CA PRO A 55 5.94 -8.84 -0.95
C PRO A 55 6.80 -9.86 -1.71
N ASP A 56 6.92 -9.73 -3.04
CA ASP A 56 7.67 -10.66 -3.89
C ASP A 56 9.20 -10.50 -3.79
N GLU A 57 9.72 -9.38 -3.27
CA GLU A 57 11.16 -9.11 -3.21
C GLU A 57 11.85 -9.76 -2.02
N ARG A 58 11.10 -10.33 -1.05
CA ARG A 58 11.67 -11.08 0.08
C ARG A 58 12.28 -12.44 -0.28
N THR A 59 12.24 -12.86 -1.54
CA THR A 59 12.75 -14.19 -1.97
C THR A 59 14.07 -14.13 -2.75
N SER A 60 14.61 -12.94 -3.05
CA SER A 60 15.85 -12.79 -3.83
C SER A 60 17.07 -12.44 -2.98
N HIS A 61 17.26 -13.13 -1.85
CA HIS A 61 18.56 -13.18 -1.17
C HIS A 61 18.67 -14.50 -0.39
N ALA A 62 19.15 -15.54 -1.07
CA ALA A 62 19.65 -16.77 -0.47
C ALA A 62 20.92 -17.19 -1.21
#